data_AF-A0A1I7S643-F1
#
_entry.id   AF-A0A1I7S643-F1
#
_cell.length_a   1.000
_cell.length_b   1.000
_cell.length_c   1.000
_cell.angle_alpha   90.00
_cell.angle_beta   90.00
_cell.angle_gamma   90.00
#
_symmetry.space_group_name_H-M   'P 1'
#
loop_
_entity.id
_entity.type
_entity.pdbx_description
1 polymer ?
#
loop_
_entity_poly.entity_id
_entity_poly.type
_entity_poly.pdbx_seq_one_letter_code
_entity_poly.pdbx_strand_id
1 'polypeptide(L)'
;MVWSLTNIVFFLMLIATYEVEIITVYAGVITRGVVEYFQIPQLSPILQTASFSLFDMHVVITLCRFLFRYAQSTEKRRLLFIMSHKHFFAFLFFLYIVILLVTIYLRRNILQNGIEFQRQFPSEFVEQKKYIMSHVVTVSDGFSINNFFEFIAYPITLVAGGFCTYKCYAFQRRAKSKFSERTQSMYKLLIYGLIIEQAGELVCFVIPFILVGILLPPAKQSIGFYVVHRIFYIYPTFVMIFTLTFYRRFRDGVKQMFGRIYGNIGIPSLGPLNTTGRSSTLASNLSIV
;
A
#
# COMPACT_ATOMS: atom_id res chain seq x y z
N MET A 1 1.74 7.03 -11.18
CA MET A 1 0.71 5.97 -11.18
C MET A 1 1.31 4.57 -11.32
N VAL A 2 2.13 4.29 -12.34
CA VAL A 2 2.82 2.98 -12.49
C VAL A 2 3.59 2.60 -11.22
N TRP A 3 4.37 3.52 -10.65
CA TRP A 3 5.14 3.26 -9.43
C TRP A 3 4.29 2.88 -8.21
N SER A 4 3.08 3.43 -8.09
CA SER A 4 2.13 3.07 -7.02
C SER A 4 1.59 1.65 -7.22
N LEU A 5 1.30 1.25 -8.46
CA LEU A 5 0.85 -0.11 -8.77
C LEU A 5 1.97 -1.13 -8.55
N THR A 6 3.17 -0.85 -9.05
CA THR A 6 4.34 -1.69 -8.86
C THR A 6 4.65 -1.87 -7.37
N ASN A 7 4.64 -0.78 -6.58
CA ASN A 7 4.84 -0.85 -5.13
C ASN A 7 3.76 -1.70 -4.44
N ILE A 8 2.47 -1.47 -4.74
CA ILE A 8 1.37 -2.23 -4.14
C ILE A 8 1.45 -3.71 -4.52
N VAL A 9 1.72 -4.05 -5.78
CA VAL A 9 1.81 -5.45 -6.23
C VAL A 9 2.99 -6.15 -5.57
N PHE A 10 4.17 -5.53 -5.51
CA PHE A 10 5.32 -6.12 -4.81
C PHE A 10 5.07 -6.29 -3.31
N PHE A 11 4.47 -5.28 -2.67
CA PHE A 11 4.10 -5.35 -1.26
C PHE A 11 3.14 -6.52 -0.98
N LEU A 12 2.09 -6.66 -1.80
CA LEU A 12 1.10 -7.74 -1.65
C LEU A 12 1.70 -9.12 -1.91
N MET A 13 2.55 -9.28 -2.93
CA MET A 13 3.24 -10.55 -3.18
C MET A 13 4.16 -10.92 -2.02
N LEU A 14 4.86 -9.93 -1.46
CA LEU A 14 5.80 -10.16 -0.38
C LEU A 14 5.07 -10.56 0.90
N ILE A 15 3.95 -9.92 1.24
CA ILE A 15 3.17 -10.29 2.43
C ILE A 15 2.42 -11.62 2.24
N ALA A 16 1.93 -11.90 1.03
CA ALA A 16 1.28 -13.18 0.76
C ALA A 16 2.25 -14.38 0.88
N THR A 17 3.55 -14.14 0.70
CA THR A 17 4.60 -15.16 0.81
C THR A 17 5.28 -15.19 2.18
N TYR A 18 5.22 -14.07 2.89
CA TYR A 18 5.83 -13.85 4.19
C TYR A 18 4.77 -13.86 5.29
N GLU A 19 4.54 -15.03 5.89
CA GLU A 19 3.60 -15.16 7.00
C GLU A 19 4.28 -14.83 8.32
N VAL A 20 3.78 -13.80 9.00
CA VAL A 20 4.29 -13.37 10.30
C VAL A 20 3.35 -13.86 11.38
N GLU A 21 3.87 -14.34 12.51
CA GLU A 21 3.11 -14.64 13.74
C GLU A 21 3.78 -13.91 14.91
N ILE A 22 3.06 -13.02 15.59
CA ILE A 22 3.63 -12.19 16.66
C ILE A 22 3.58 -12.96 17.97
N ILE A 23 4.75 -13.13 18.61
CA ILE A 23 4.86 -13.57 19.99
C ILE A 23 4.58 -12.36 20.87
N THR A 24 3.45 -12.40 21.53
CA THR A 24 2.85 -11.22 22.12
C THR A 24 3.41 -10.82 23.48
N VAL A 25 3.97 -11.78 24.21
CA VAL A 25 4.52 -11.60 25.55
C VAL A 25 5.99 -11.17 25.50
N TYR A 26 6.65 -11.41 24.38
CA TYR A 26 8.08 -11.16 24.19
C TYR A 26 8.23 -10.61 22.79
N ALA A 27 8.67 -9.35 22.62
CA ALA A 27 8.72 -8.54 21.39
C ALA A 27 9.38 -9.22 20.17
N GLY A 28 8.75 -10.29 19.71
CA GLY A 28 9.32 -11.36 18.95
C GLY A 28 8.30 -11.88 17.97
N VAL A 29 8.80 -12.42 16.90
CA VAL A 29 8.06 -12.71 15.69
C VAL A 29 8.52 -14.06 15.19
N ILE A 30 7.58 -14.99 15.11
CA ILE A 30 7.75 -16.24 14.38
C ILE A 30 7.53 -15.94 12.90
N THR A 31 8.53 -16.28 12.11
CA THR A 31 8.50 -16.11 10.67
C THR A 31 8.14 -17.44 10.01
N ARG A 32 7.06 -17.44 9.24
CA ARG A 32 6.43 -18.59 8.58
C ARG A 32 6.33 -18.39 7.06
N GLY A 33 5.76 -19.37 6.37
CA GLY A 33 5.55 -19.33 4.92
C GLY A 33 6.80 -19.75 4.15
N VAL A 34 7.25 -18.94 3.18
CA VAL A 34 8.41 -19.27 2.31
C VAL A 34 9.69 -19.53 3.11
N VAL A 35 9.86 -18.85 4.25
CA VAL A 35 11.04 -19.03 5.11
C VAL A 35 11.09 -20.43 5.73
N GLU A 36 9.96 -20.95 6.21
CA GLU A 36 9.86 -22.29 6.78
C GLU A 36 9.84 -23.36 5.69
N TYR A 37 9.12 -23.11 4.59
CA TYR A 37 9.02 -24.04 3.48
C TYR A 37 10.38 -24.37 2.87
N PHE A 38 11.23 -23.37 2.64
CA PHE A 38 12.59 -23.57 2.13
C PHE A 38 13.63 -23.79 3.23
N GLN A 39 13.27 -23.64 4.51
CA GLN A 39 14.17 -23.75 5.66
C GLN A 39 15.39 -22.80 5.56
N ILE A 40 15.16 -21.53 5.18
CA ILE A 40 16.22 -20.52 5.03
C ILE A 40 15.99 -19.37 6.03
N PRO A 41 16.46 -19.47 7.28
CA PRO A 41 16.22 -18.45 8.31
C PRO A 41 16.70 -17.04 7.92
N GLN A 42 17.75 -16.93 7.11
CA GLN A 42 18.31 -15.67 6.62
C GLN A 42 17.35 -14.92 5.68
N LEU A 43 16.34 -15.59 5.13
CA LEU A 43 15.31 -14.96 4.31
C LEU A 43 14.36 -14.10 5.16
N SER A 44 14.18 -14.44 6.45
CA SER A 44 13.34 -13.68 7.40
C SER A 44 13.69 -12.19 7.48
N PRO A 45 14.94 -11.79 7.81
CA PRO A 45 15.30 -10.37 7.89
C PRO A 45 15.18 -9.65 6.55
N ILE A 46 15.41 -10.33 5.43
CA ILE A 46 15.27 -9.75 4.08
C ILE A 46 13.80 -9.43 3.80
N LEU A 47 12.91 -10.40 4.01
CA LEU A 47 11.48 -10.23 3.77
C LEU A 47 10.88 -9.18 4.70
N GLN A 48 11.22 -9.19 6.00
CA GLN A 48 10.80 -8.12 6.90
C GLN A 48 11.27 -6.76 6.41
N THR A 49 12.56 -6.61 6.11
CA THR A 49 13.11 -5.34 5.64
C THR A 49 12.35 -4.82 4.43
N ALA A 50 12.11 -5.69 3.45
CA ALA A 50 11.37 -5.34 2.25
C ALA A 50 9.90 -4.99 2.54
N SER A 51 9.19 -5.78 3.36
CA SER A 51 7.81 -5.50 3.77
C SER A 51 7.69 -4.11 4.40
N PHE A 52 8.54 -3.82 5.39
CA PHE A 52 8.48 -2.57 6.14
C PHE A 52 8.88 -1.37 5.27
N SER A 53 9.93 -1.47 4.45
CA SER A 53 10.32 -0.37 3.57
C SER A 53 9.26 -0.06 2.51
N LEU A 54 8.61 -1.09 1.96
CA LEU A 54 7.51 -0.91 1.01
C LEU A 54 6.27 -0.31 1.69
N PHE A 55 6.00 -0.71 2.94
CA PHE A 55 4.92 -0.14 3.74
C PHE A 55 5.13 1.36 4.01
N ASP A 56 6.27 1.75 4.54
CA ASP A 56 6.58 3.17 4.84
C ASP A 56 6.48 4.01 3.56
N MET A 57 6.98 3.47 2.44
CA MET A 57 6.86 4.13 1.15
C MET A 57 5.43 4.19 0.64
N HIS A 58 4.58 3.20 0.94
CA HIS A 58 3.15 3.23 0.63
C HIS A 58 2.46 4.41 1.34
N VAL A 59 2.78 4.69 2.60
CA VAL A 59 2.26 5.84 3.34
C VAL A 59 2.65 7.15 2.65
N VAL A 60 3.93 7.31 2.30
CA VAL A 60 4.44 8.49 1.58
C VAL A 60 3.74 8.68 0.22
N ILE A 61 3.56 7.59 -0.54
CA ILE A 61 2.89 7.63 -1.84
C ILE A 61 1.41 7.96 -1.71
N THR A 62 0.76 7.49 -0.66
CA THR A 62 -0.65 7.82 -0.38
C THR A 62 -0.81 9.32 -0.11
N LEU A 63 0.07 9.93 0.67
CA LEU A 63 0.10 11.38 0.87
C LEU A 63 0.30 12.12 -0.47
N CYS A 64 1.29 11.70 -1.26
CA CYS A 64 1.56 12.27 -2.58
C CYS A 64 0.35 12.14 -3.51
N ARG A 65 -0.39 11.03 -3.45
CA ARG A 65 -1.61 10.83 -4.24
C ARG A 65 -2.71 11.81 -3.83
N PHE A 66 -2.92 12.04 -2.53
CA PHE A 66 -3.89 13.03 -2.05
C PHE A 66 -3.53 14.44 -2.53
N LEU A 67 -2.26 14.84 -2.38
CA LEU A 67 -1.77 16.13 -2.84
C LEU A 67 -1.90 16.30 -4.36
N PHE A 68 -1.56 15.27 -5.13
CA PHE A 68 -1.67 15.31 -6.58
C PHE A 68 -3.12 15.47 -7.03
N ARG A 69 -4.05 14.69 -6.44
CA ARG A 69 -5.48 14.80 -6.74
C ARG A 69 -6.04 16.16 -6.34
N TYR A 70 -5.61 16.72 -5.21
CA TYR A 70 -5.95 18.08 -4.82
C TYR A 70 -5.45 19.10 -5.85
N ALA A 71 -4.18 19.00 -6.27
CA ALA A 71 -3.59 19.90 -7.26
C ALA A 71 -4.34 19.85 -8.59
N GLN A 72 -4.65 18.64 -9.06
CA GLN A 72 -5.40 18.41 -10.29
C GLN A 72 -6.82 18.96 -10.20
N SER A 73 -7.49 18.77 -9.06
CA SER A 73 -8.90 19.15 -8.89
C SER A 73 -9.11 20.63 -8.60
N THR A 74 -8.08 21.33 -8.13
CA THR A 74 -8.16 22.77 -7.80
C THR A 74 -7.33 23.63 -8.75
N GLU A 75 -6.93 23.06 -9.88
CA GLU A 75 -6.14 23.71 -10.94
C GLU A 75 -4.85 24.38 -10.44
N LYS A 76 -4.24 23.83 -9.38
CA LYS A 76 -2.97 24.32 -8.83
C LYS A 76 -1.81 23.89 -9.72
N ARG A 77 -1.66 24.57 -10.86
CA ARG A 77 -0.69 24.26 -11.92
C ARG A 77 0.76 24.11 -11.41
N ARG A 78 1.21 24.99 -10.49
CA ARG A 78 2.57 24.91 -9.92
C ARG A 78 2.82 23.60 -9.19
N LEU A 79 1.88 23.19 -8.33
CA LEU A 79 2.00 21.94 -7.56
C LEU A 79 1.94 20.72 -8.50
N LEU A 80 1.02 20.73 -9.47
CA LEU A 80 0.92 19.68 -10.48
C LEU A 80 2.22 19.54 -11.29
N PHE A 81 2.82 20.67 -11.69
CA PHE A 81 4.09 20.69 -12.43
C PHE A 81 5.23 20.08 -11.62
N ILE A 82 5.39 20.50 -10.36
CA ILE A 82 6.42 19.97 -9.46
C ILE A 82 6.26 18.45 -9.29
N MET A 83 5.05 17.99 -8.97
CA MET A 83 4.79 16.57 -8.71
C MET A 83 4.84 15.68 -9.95
N SER A 84 4.76 16.28 -11.14
CA SER A 84 4.91 15.57 -12.42
C SER A 84 6.35 15.63 -12.95
N HIS A 85 7.24 16.36 -12.29
CA HIS A 85 8.61 16.56 -12.75
C HIS A 85 9.49 15.34 -12.47
N LYS A 86 10.44 15.04 -13.37
CA LYS A 86 11.41 13.92 -13.20
C LYS A 86 12.17 13.99 -11.88
N HIS A 87 12.52 15.18 -11.41
CA HIS A 87 13.22 15.39 -10.14
C HIS A 87 12.39 15.00 -8.92
N PHE A 88 11.06 15.13 -8.99
CA PHE A 88 10.18 14.67 -7.92
C PHE A 88 10.21 13.15 -7.80
N PHE A 89 10.20 12.43 -8.94
CA PHE A 89 10.36 10.97 -8.93
C PHE A 89 11.75 10.53 -8.48
N ALA A 90 12.80 11.26 -8.87
CA ALA A 90 14.15 11.00 -8.37
C ALA A 90 14.25 11.22 -6.84
N PHE A 91 13.59 12.26 -6.32
CA PHE A 91 13.48 12.49 -4.89
C PHE A 91 12.74 11.35 -4.17
N LEU A 92 11.61 10.89 -4.70
CA LEU A 92 10.87 9.75 -4.12
C LEU A 92 11.70 8.47 -4.13
N PHE A 93 12.47 8.23 -5.19
CA PHE A 93 13.39 7.09 -5.25
C PHE A 93 14.51 7.22 -4.21
N PHE A 94 15.14 8.39 -4.11
CA PHE A 94 16.17 8.66 -3.10
C PHE A 94 15.61 8.46 -1.69
N LEU A 95 14.41 8.98 -1.40
CA LEU A 95 13.73 8.79 -0.13
C LEU A 95 13.48 7.30 0.17
N TYR A 96 13.06 6.52 -0.83
CA TYR A 96 12.90 5.07 -0.69
C TYR A 96 14.22 4.37 -0.33
N ILE A 97 15.34 4.75 -0.97
CA ILE A 97 16.66 4.22 -0.62
C ILE A 97 17.03 4.58 0.83
N VAL A 98 16.76 5.80 1.28
CA VAL A 98 17.00 6.20 2.68
C VAL A 98 16.17 5.34 3.64
N ILE A 99 14.87 5.17 3.38
CA ILE A 99 13.98 4.31 4.18
C ILE A 99 14.52 2.87 4.23
N LEU A 100 14.94 2.33 3.08
CA LEU A 100 15.49 0.98 2.97
C LEU A 100 16.76 0.83 3.82
N LEU A 101 17.72 1.76 3.70
CA LEU A 101 18.97 1.73 4.46
C LEU A 101 18.73 1.84 5.98
N VAL A 102 17.82 2.72 6.39
CA VAL A 102 17.42 2.85 7.80
C VAL A 102 16.79 1.54 8.30
N THR A 103 15.90 0.95 7.50
CA THR A 103 15.24 -0.32 7.85
C THR A 103 16.23 -1.46 7.99
N ILE A 104 17.20 -1.57 7.07
CA ILE A 104 18.31 -2.54 7.13
C ILE A 104 19.11 -2.33 8.42
N TYR A 105 19.50 -1.09 8.72
CA TYR A 105 20.30 -0.77 9.90
C TYR A 105 19.60 -1.19 11.19
N LEU A 106 18.31 -0.88 11.32
CA LEU A 106 17.52 -1.24 12.50
C LEU A 106 17.27 -2.74 12.62
N ARG A 107 17.24 -3.46 11.50
CA ARG A 107 16.89 -4.88 11.45
C ARG A 107 18.08 -5.83 11.31
N ARG A 108 19.31 -5.31 11.32
CA ARG A 108 20.52 -6.12 11.10
C ARG A 108 20.69 -7.30 12.08
N ASN A 109 20.25 -7.14 13.33
CA ASN A 109 20.48 -8.13 14.39
C ASN A 109 19.24 -8.97 14.73
N ILE A 110 18.11 -8.79 14.03
CA ILE A 110 16.82 -9.35 14.49
C ILE A 110 16.81 -10.87 14.56
N LEU A 111 17.60 -11.54 13.69
CA LEU A 111 17.72 -12.99 13.68
C LEU A 111 18.61 -13.48 14.82
N GLN A 112 19.70 -12.78 15.13
CA GLN A 112 20.57 -13.11 16.26
C GLN A 112 19.82 -12.93 17.58
N ASN A 113 19.08 -11.84 17.72
CA ASN A 113 18.24 -11.58 18.88
C ASN A 113 17.15 -12.64 19.04
N GLY A 114 16.58 -13.13 17.92
CA GLY A 114 15.63 -14.24 17.93
C GLY A 114 16.23 -15.56 18.44
N ILE A 115 17.46 -15.88 18.02
CA ILE A 115 18.20 -17.06 18.50
C ILE A 115 18.52 -16.94 19.99
N GLU A 116 18.93 -15.75 20.44
CA GLU A 116 19.20 -15.49 21.85
C GLU A 116 17.93 -15.61 22.69
N PHE A 117 16.82 -15.07 22.21
CA PHE A 117 15.51 -15.23 22.83
C PHE A 117 15.09 -16.70 22.95
N GLN A 118 15.25 -17.50 21.89
CA GLN A 118 14.96 -18.93 21.91
C GLN A 118 15.77 -19.66 23.01
N ARG A 119 17.04 -19.30 23.19
CA ARG A 119 17.91 -19.89 24.22
C ARG A 119 17.49 -19.51 25.64
N GLN A 120 17.08 -18.26 25.83
CA GLN A 120 16.70 -17.71 27.13
C GLN A 120 15.24 -18.03 27.52
N PHE A 121 14.45 -18.61 26.60
CA PHE A 121 13.03 -18.89 26.86
C PHE A 121 12.83 -19.84 28.06
N PRO A 122 11.95 -19.50 29.04
CA PRO A 122 11.79 -20.25 30.28
C PRO A 122 11.47 -21.73 30.06
N SER A 123 12.12 -22.62 30.80
CA SER A 123 11.90 -24.07 30.72
C SER A 123 10.58 -24.53 31.35
N GLU A 124 9.94 -23.68 32.18
CA GLU A 124 8.66 -23.95 32.82
C GLU A 124 7.52 -24.14 31.80
N PHE A 125 7.63 -23.49 30.63
CA PHE A 125 6.64 -23.59 29.55
C PHE A 125 7.10 -24.56 28.45
N VAL A 126 7.15 -25.86 28.77
CA VAL A 126 7.72 -26.91 27.90
C VAL A 126 7.15 -26.91 26.47
N GLU A 127 5.82 -26.90 26.33
CA GLU A 127 5.17 -26.95 25.01
C GLU A 127 5.40 -25.67 24.19
N GLN A 128 5.35 -24.50 24.84
CA GLN A 128 5.60 -23.23 24.17
C GLN A 128 7.07 -23.11 23.75
N LYS A 129 7.98 -23.56 24.60
CA LYS A 129 9.40 -23.62 24.29
C LYS A 129 9.66 -24.53 23.11
N LYS A 130 9.06 -25.72 23.08
CA LYS A 130 9.16 -26.66 21.96
C LYS A 130 8.65 -26.04 20.65
N TYR A 131 7.51 -25.35 20.70
CA TYR A 131 6.97 -24.62 19.57
C TYR A 131 7.94 -23.55 19.07
N ILE A 132 8.36 -22.62 19.95
CA ILE A 132 9.27 -21.52 19.63
C ILE A 132 10.61 -22.01 19.08
N MET A 133 11.17 -23.08 19.66
CA MET A 133 12.44 -23.68 19.22
C MET A 133 12.34 -24.38 17.86
N SER A 134 11.14 -24.77 17.44
CA SER A 134 10.92 -25.44 16.15
C SER A 134 10.70 -24.49 14.98
N HIS A 135 10.59 -23.17 15.22
CA HIS A 135 10.32 -22.17 14.19
C HIS A 135 11.46 -21.15 14.08
N VAL A 136 11.47 -20.39 12.98
CA VAL A 136 12.40 -19.27 12.83
C VAL A 136 11.85 -18.07 13.60
N VAL A 137 12.57 -17.64 14.63
CA VAL A 137 12.18 -16.49 15.46
C VAL A 137 13.08 -15.30 15.15
N THR A 138 12.47 -14.12 15.10
CA THR A 138 13.15 -12.83 15.03
C THR A 138 12.65 -11.93 16.13
N VAL A 139 13.54 -11.16 16.74
CA VAL A 139 13.21 -10.22 17.82
C VAL A 139 13.78 -8.86 17.44
N SER A 140 12.98 -7.81 17.56
CA SER A 140 13.44 -6.45 17.24
C SER A 140 13.62 -5.66 18.52
N ASP A 141 14.85 -5.24 18.80
CA ASP A 141 15.18 -4.44 20.00
C ASP A 141 14.77 -2.95 19.85
N GLY A 142 14.10 -2.58 18.75
CA GLY A 142 13.88 -1.19 18.35
C GLY A 142 12.42 -0.76 18.45
N PHE A 143 12.06 -0.16 19.58
CA PHE A 143 10.73 0.42 19.85
C PHE A 143 10.44 1.75 19.12
N SER A 144 11.37 2.36 18.35
CA SER A 144 11.29 3.80 18.05
C SER A 144 10.84 4.19 16.63
N ILE A 145 11.22 3.50 15.56
CA ILE A 145 10.98 3.99 14.18
C ILE A 145 9.71 3.42 13.54
N ASN A 146 9.33 2.16 13.82
CA ASN A 146 8.01 1.64 13.39
C ASN A 146 6.87 2.51 13.96
N ASN A 147 7.04 3.00 15.19
CA ASN A 147 6.04 3.85 15.82
C ASN A 147 5.90 5.22 15.13
N PHE A 148 6.95 5.77 14.53
CA PHE A 148 6.83 7.06 13.84
C PHE A 148 5.90 6.95 12.63
N PHE A 149 6.09 5.95 11.78
CA PHE A 149 5.25 5.81 10.60
C PHE A 149 3.81 5.46 10.95
N GLU A 150 3.64 4.56 11.92
CA GLU A 150 2.33 4.09 12.36
C GLU A 150 1.53 5.14 13.14
N PHE A 151 2.14 5.80 14.13
CA PHE A 151 1.44 6.71 15.03
C PHE A 151 1.51 8.18 14.63
N ILE A 152 2.45 8.56 13.75
CA ILE A 152 2.63 9.97 13.36
C ILE A 152 2.39 10.14 11.85
N ALA A 153 3.17 9.49 10.99
CA ALA A 153 3.11 9.74 9.55
C ALA A 153 1.76 9.31 8.95
N TYR A 154 1.23 8.17 9.36
CA TYR A 154 -0.04 7.65 8.85
C TYR A 154 -1.25 8.51 9.27
N PRO A 155 -1.44 8.88 10.55
CA PRO A 155 -2.49 9.83 10.94
C PRO A 155 -2.37 11.19 10.28
N ILE A 156 -1.15 11.74 10.13
CA ILE A 156 -0.93 13.00 9.41
C ILE A 156 -1.36 12.85 7.94
N THR A 157 -1.08 11.71 7.31
CA THR A 157 -1.50 11.42 5.93
C THR A 157 -3.02 11.43 5.79
N LEU A 158 -3.74 10.85 6.75
CA LEU A 158 -5.20 10.88 6.80
C LEU A 158 -5.76 12.30 6.97
N VAL A 159 -5.21 13.07 7.91
CA VAL A 159 -5.63 14.46 8.14
C VAL A 159 -5.36 15.32 6.88
N ALA A 160 -4.19 15.16 6.26
CA ALA A 160 -3.85 15.83 5.02
C ALA A 160 -4.79 15.42 3.88
N GLY A 161 -5.16 14.14 3.79
CA GLY A 161 -6.16 13.62 2.87
C GLY A 161 -7.53 14.30 3.07
N GLY A 162 -8.02 14.34 4.30
CA GLY A 162 -9.29 14.97 4.65
C GLY A 162 -9.30 16.46 4.28
N PHE A 163 -8.22 17.17 4.60
CA PHE A 163 -8.05 18.57 4.21
C PHE A 163 -8.07 18.76 2.68
N CYS A 164 -7.33 17.94 1.94
CA CYS A 164 -7.31 17.95 0.47
C CYS A 164 -8.71 17.75 -0.10
N THR A 165 -9.45 16.78 0.44
CA THR A 165 -10.81 16.42 0.02
C THR A 165 -11.79 17.55 0.28
N TYR A 166 -11.74 18.14 1.47
CA TYR A 166 -12.52 19.32 1.81
C TYR A 166 -12.25 20.50 0.87
N LYS A 167 -10.97 20.78 0.57
CA LYS A 167 -10.61 21.87 -0.37
C LYS A 167 -11.10 21.61 -1.79
N CYS A 168 -11.05 20.36 -2.27
CA CYS A 168 -11.63 19.98 -3.56
C CYS A 168 -13.14 20.24 -3.59
N TYR A 169 -13.85 19.83 -2.53
CA TYR A 169 -15.28 20.09 -2.39
C TYR A 169 -15.60 21.60 -2.37
N ALA A 170 -14.86 22.37 -1.57
CA ALA A 170 -15.04 23.81 -1.48
C ALA A 170 -14.78 24.53 -2.82
N PHE A 171 -13.77 24.09 -3.58
CA PHE A 171 -13.50 24.59 -4.93
C PHE A 171 -14.65 24.28 -5.89
N GLN A 172 -15.11 23.03 -5.93
CA GLN A 172 -16.23 22.63 -6.78
C GLN A 172 -17.50 23.44 -6.46
N ARG A 173 -17.81 23.65 -5.18
CA ARG A 173 -18.99 24.43 -4.76
C ARG A 173 -18.91 25.89 -5.24
N ARG A 174 -17.74 26.52 -5.16
CA ARG A 174 -17.52 27.91 -5.61
C ARG A 174 -17.52 28.06 -7.13
N ALA A 175 -16.98 27.09 -7.85
CA ALA A 175 -16.87 27.12 -9.31
C ALA A 175 -18.06 26.43 -10.03
N LYS A 176 -19.08 25.98 -9.29
CA LYS A 176 -20.22 25.21 -9.82
C LYS A 176 -20.90 25.90 -11.00
N SER A 177 -21.14 27.20 -10.92
CA SER A 177 -21.77 27.98 -11.99
C SER A 177 -20.94 28.11 -13.27
N LYS A 178 -19.62 27.84 -13.20
CA LYS A 178 -18.69 27.94 -14.33
C LYS A 178 -18.45 26.60 -15.03
N PHE A 179 -18.91 25.49 -14.45
CA PHE A 179 -18.67 24.15 -14.96
C PHE A 179 -19.89 23.59 -15.67
N SER A 180 -19.66 22.93 -16.80
CA SER A 180 -20.67 22.09 -17.45
C SER A 180 -21.12 20.95 -16.53
N GLU A 181 -22.33 20.43 -16.73
CA GLU A 181 -22.87 19.32 -15.93
C GLU A 181 -21.96 18.09 -15.94
N ARG A 182 -21.37 17.78 -17.11
CA ARG A 182 -20.39 16.71 -17.27
C ARG A 182 -19.17 16.90 -16.36
N THR A 183 -18.63 18.11 -16.33
CA THR A 183 -17.47 18.45 -15.48
C THR A 183 -17.85 18.38 -14.01
N GLN A 184 -19.03 18.88 -13.63
CA GLN A 184 -19.52 18.78 -12.26
C GLN A 184 -19.66 17.32 -11.80
N SER A 185 -20.22 16.45 -12.65
CA SER A 185 -20.37 15.02 -12.34
C SER A 185 -19.02 14.32 -12.18
N MET A 186 -18.05 14.63 -13.05
CA MET A 186 -16.68 14.12 -12.93
C MET A 186 -16.02 14.54 -11.60
N TYR A 187 -16.15 15.82 -11.19
CA TYR A 187 -15.63 16.30 -9.91
C TYR A 187 -16.27 15.62 -8.71
N LYS A 188 -17.60 15.40 -8.74
CA LYS A 188 -18.30 14.66 -7.68
C LYS A 188 -17.72 13.25 -7.54
N LEU A 189 -17.54 12.54 -8.65
CA LEU A 189 -16.98 11.18 -8.65
C LEU A 189 -15.57 11.14 -8.05
N LEU A 190 -14.72 12.12 -8.40
CA LEU A 190 -13.36 12.23 -7.86
C LEU A 190 -13.34 12.50 -6.35
N ILE A 191 -14.23 13.37 -5.85
CA ILE A 191 -14.36 13.67 -4.42
C ILE A 191 -14.89 12.45 -3.67
N TYR A 192 -15.93 11.79 -4.19
CA TYR A 192 -16.42 10.55 -3.59
C TYR A 192 -15.35 9.47 -3.54
N GLY A 193 -14.50 9.37 -4.57
CA GLY A 193 -13.39 8.43 -4.53
C GLY A 193 -12.34 8.73 -3.47
N LEU A 194 -12.06 10.01 -3.19
CA LEU A 194 -11.21 10.41 -2.07
C LEU A 194 -11.84 10.07 -0.71
N ILE A 195 -13.16 10.29 -0.57
CA ILE A 195 -13.90 9.99 0.66
C ILE A 195 -13.91 8.48 0.93
N ILE A 196 -14.21 7.67 -0.08
CA ILE A 196 -14.26 6.20 0.06
C ILE A 196 -12.88 5.66 0.44
N GLU A 197 -11.82 6.20 -0.16
CA GLU A 197 -10.44 5.81 0.14
C GLU A 197 -10.05 6.13 1.60
N GLN A 198 -10.37 7.33 2.08
CA GLN A 198 -10.18 7.70 3.49
C GLN A 198 -11.04 6.89 4.45
N ALA A 199 -12.30 6.65 4.09
CA ALA A 199 -13.20 5.84 4.89
C ALA A 199 -12.69 4.40 4.98
N GLY A 200 -12.15 3.86 3.88
CA GLY A 200 -11.48 2.56 3.85
C GLY A 200 -10.29 2.51 4.81
N GLU A 201 -9.41 3.50 4.81
CA GLU A 201 -8.29 3.58 5.77
C GLU A 201 -8.76 3.67 7.22
N LEU A 202 -9.74 4.53 7.48
CA LEU A 202 -10.28 4.73 8.81
C LEU A 202 -10.94 3.44 9.36
N VAL A 203 -11.80 2.81 8.56
CA VAL A 203 -12.58 1.63 8.96
C VAL A 203 -11.73 0.37 8.99
N CYS A 204 -10.81 0.18 8.05
CA CYS A 204 -10.01 -1.04 8.00
C CYS A 204 -8.78 -1.00 8.92
N PHE A 205 -8.30 0.17 9.33
CA PHE A 205 -7.10 0.28 10.16
C PHE A 205 -7.30 1.07 11.44
N VAL A 206 -7.62 2.37 11.36
CA VAL A 206 -7.63 3.26 12.54
C VAL A 206 -8.62 2.80 13.59
N ILE A 207 -9.86 2.52 13.19
CA ILE A 207 -10.91 2.09 14.12
C ILE A 207 -10.53 0.74 14.76
N PRO A 208 -10.24 -0.35 14.01
CA PRO A 208 -9.79 -1.60 14.60
C PRO A 208 -8.59 -1.45 15.53
N PHE A 209 -7.60 -0.63 15.15
CA PHE A 209 -6.42 -0.38 15.96
C PHE A 209 -6.76 0.25 17.32
N ILE A 210 -7.58 1.31 17.33
CA ILE A 210 -8.03 1.96 18.57
C ILE A 210 -8.89 1.01 19.40
N LEU A 211 -9.81 0.26 18.76
CA LEU A 211 -10.68 -0.68 19.44
C LEU A 211 -9.89 -1.79 20.13
N VAL A 212 -8.78 -2.27 19.54
CA VAL A 212 -7.90 -3.22 20.21
C VAL A 212 -7.33 -2.62 21.49
N GLY A 213 -6.80 -1.40 21.44
CA GLY A 213 -6.21 -0.74 22.61
C GLY A 213 -7.19 -0.47 23.75
N ILE A 214 -8.47 -0.23 23.43
CA ILE A 214 -9.50 0.12 24.42
C ILE A 214 -10.28 -1.11 24.91
N LEU A 215 -10.67 -2.01 24.02
CA LEU A 215 -11.62 -3.10 24.32
C LEU A 215 -10.94 -4.40 24.74
N LEU A 216 -9.71 -4.66 24.30
CA LEU A 216 -9.01 -5.91 24.66
C LEU A 216 -8.22 -5.73 25.96
N PRO A 217 -8.24 -6.73 26.87
CA PRO A 217 -7.37 -6.73 28.04
C PRO A 217 -5.90 -6.81 27.60
N PRO A 218 -4.94 -6.24 28.36
CA PRO A 218 -3.53 -6.13 27.96
C PRO A 218 -2.91 -7.44 27.46
N ALA A 219 -3.25 -8.56 28.11
CA ALA A 219 -2.77 -9.89 27.71
C ALA A 219 -3.20 -10.34 26.29
N LYS A 220 -4.25 -9.75 25.73
CA LYS A 220 -4.81 -10.06 24.40
C LYS A 220 -4.65 -8.94 23.36
N GLN A 221 -4.24 -7.74 23.78
CA GLN A 221 -4.12 -6.57 22.89
C GLN A 221 -3.17 -6.83 21.73
N SER A 222 -2.05 -7.45 22.03
CA SER A 222 -1.02 -7.89 21.11
C SER A 222 -1.51 -8.83 20.00
N ILE A 223 -2.39 -9.80 20.29
CA ILE A 223 -3.08 -10.63 19.28
C ILE A 223 -4.06 -9.77 18.48
N GLY A 224 -4.76 -8.85 19.15
CA GLY A 224 -5.64 -7.88 18.49
C GLY A 224 -4.89 -7.04 17.46
N PHE A 225 -3.75 -6.44 17.84
CA PHE A 225 -2.93 -5.61 16.96
C PHE A 225 -2.36 -6.42 15.81
N TYR A 226 -1.97 -7.67 16.05
CA TYR A 226 -1.57 -8.60 15.00
C TYR A 226 -2.67 -8.79 13.94
N VAL A 227 -3.91 -9.06 14.37
CA VAL A 227 -5.05 -9.21 13.45
C VAL A 227 -5.29 -7.91 12.67
N VAL A 228 -5.21 -6.76 13.33
CA VAL A 228 -5.37 -5.44 12.69
C VAL A 228 -4.30 -5.20 11.63
N HIS A 229 -3.03 -5.50 11.91
CA HIS A 229 -1.96 -5.40 10.91
C HIS A 229 -2.20 -6.33 9.71
N ARG A 230 -2.70 -7.55 9.91
CA ARG A 230 -3.08 -8.45 8.81
C ARG A 230 -4.23 -7.90 7.97
N ILE A 231 -5.27 -7.36 8.59
CA ILE A 231 -6.39 -6.70 7.87
C ILE A 231 -5.86 -5.51 7.07
N PHE A 232 -4.94 -4.75 7.64
CA PHE A 232 -4.35 -3.62 6.97
C PHE A 232 -3.51 -4.00 5.75
N TYR A 233 -2.92 -5.18 5.73
CA TYR A 233 -2.26 -5.68 4.52
C TYR A 233 -3.22 -5.94 3.35
N ILE A 234 -4.51 -6.11 3.61
CA ILE A 234 -5.55 -6.21 2.57
C ILE A 234 -5.89 -4.82 2.00
N TYR A 235 -5.62 -3.74 2.74
CA TYR A 235 -5.99 -2.38 2.34
C TYR A 235 -5.35 -1.94 1.00
N PRO A 236 -4.06 -2.18 0.72
CA PRO A 236 -3.49 -1.90 -0.60
C PRO A 236 -4.20 -2.64 -1.74
N THR A 237 -4.74 -3.85 -1.50
CA THR A 237 -5.58 -4.57 -2.49
C THR A 237 -6.89 -3.83 -2.74
N PHE A 238 -7.58 -3.39 -1.67
CA PHE A 238 -8.78 -2.57 -1.78
C PHE A 238 -8.50 -1.29 -2.59
N VAL A 239 -7.42 -0.58 -2.27
CA VAL A 239 -6.99 0.62 -2.99
C VAL A 239 -6.72 0.35 -4.47
N MET A 240 -6.07 -0.77 -4.78
CA MET A 240 -5.78 -1.15 -6.16
C MET A 240 -7.08 -1.44 -6.94
N ILE A 241 -7.98 -2.26 -6.40
CA ILE A 241 -9.27 -2.59 -7.02
C ILE A 241 -10.13 -1.33 -7.18
N PHE A 242 -10.17 -0.50 -6.14
CA PHE A 242 -10.87 0.78 -6.15
C PHE A 242 -10.33 1.68 -7.26
N THR A 243 -9.00 1.83 -7.33
CA THR A 243 -8.37 2.69 -8.34
C THR A 243 -8.59 2.15 -9.75
N LEU A 244 -8.56 0.82 -9.96
CA LEU A 244 -8.86 0.17 -11.24
C LEU A 244 -10.32 0.37 -11.67
N THR A 245 -11.25 0.31 -10.71
CA THR A 245 -12.70 0.42 -10.98
C THR A 245 -13.08 1.85 -11.35
N PHE A 246 -12.59 2.85 -10.61
CA PHE A 246 -13.05 4.23 -10.76
C PHE A 246 -12.23 5.08 -11.74
N TYR A 247 -10.98 4.71 -12.03
CA TYR A 247 -10.12 5.54 -12.88
C TYR A 247 -9.83 4.86 -14.22
N ARG A 248 -10.58 5.26 -15.26
CA ARG A 248 -10.41 4.76 -16.63
C ARG A 248 -8.95 4.85 -17.12
N ARG A 249 -8.27 5.98 -16.89
CA ARG A 249 -6.85 6.14 -17.27
C ARG A 249 -5.93 5.14 -16.56
N PHE A 250 -6.26 4.77 -15.32
CA PHE A 250 -5.51 3.78 -14.55
C PHE A 250 -5.70 2.39 -15.15
N ARG A 251 -6.95 2.01 -15.46
CA ARG A 251 -7.28 0.78 -16.18
C ARG A 251 -6.60 0.68 -17.54
N ASP A 252 -6.60 1.77 -18.30
CA ASP A 252 -5.97 1.82 -19.63
C ASP A 252 -4.44 1.68 -19.53
N GLY A 253 -3.80 2.32 -18.54
CA GLY A 253 -2.36 2.15 -18.28
C GLY A 253 -1.98 0.72 -17.88
N VAL A 254 -2.80 0.06 -17.07
CA VAL A 254 -2.62 -1.35 -16.69
C VAL A 254 -2.78 -2.26 -17.91
N LYS A 255 -3.82 -2.04 -18.73
CA LYS A 255 -4.02 -2.78 -19.99
C LYS A 255 -2.83 -2.63 -20.95
N GLN A 256 -2.23 -1.45 -21.04
CA GLN A 256 -1.05 -1.25 -21.89
C GLN A 256 0.19 -1.95 -21.33
N MET A 257 0.41 -1.91 -20.02
CA MET A 257 1.55 -2.58 -19.38
C MET A 257 1.45 -4.09 -19.56
N PHE A 258 0.30 -4.68 -19.24
CA PHE A 258 0.08 -6.11 -19.46
C PHE A 258 0.01 -6.46 -20.95
N GLY A 259 -0.62 -5.63 -21.79
CA GLY A 259 -0.67 -5.85 -23.24
C GLY A 259 0.71 -5.89 -23.90
N ARG A 260 1.69 -5.14 -23.39
CA ARG A 260 3.09 -5.25 -23.81
C ARG A 260 3.77 -6.53 -23.33
N ILE A 261 3.43 -6.99 -22.12
CA ILE A 261 3.94 -8.26 -21.57
C ILE A 261 3.35 -9.45 -22.35
N TYR A 262 2.03 -9.47 -22.58
CA TYR A 262 1.32 -10.48 -23.37
C TYR A 262 1.60 -10.40 -24.88
N GLY A 263 2.00 -9.23 -25.40
CA GLY A 263 2.45 -9.09 -26.79
C GLY A 263 3.89 -9.58 -27.01
N ASN A 264 4.74 -9.50 -25.98
CA ASN A 264 6.14 -9.94 -26.04
C ASN A 264 6.34 -11.39 -25.58
N ILE A 265 5.48 -11.90 -24.71
CA ILE A 265 5.39 -13.32 -24.39
C ILE A 265 4.32 -13.85 -25.33
N GLY A 266 4.71 -14.54 -26.41
CA GLY A 266 3.79 -15.12 -27.39
C GLY A 266 2.89 -16.18 -26.77
N ILE A 267 1.92 -15.77 -25.95
CA ILE A 267 0.88 -16.62 -25.41
C ILE A 267 -0.17 -16.73 -26.52
N PRO A 268 -0.51 -17.94 -26.99
CA PRO A 268 -1.47 -18.13 -28.06
C PRO A 268 -2.77 -17.46 -27.63
N SER A 269 -3.19 -16.48 -28.42
CA SER A 269 -4.38 -15.67 -28.17
C SER A 269 -5.58 -16.57 -27.91
N LEU A 270 -6.19 -16.45 -26.73
CA LEU A 270 -7.62 -16.71 -26.59
C LEU A 270 -8.31 -15.91 -27.69
N GLY A 271 -8.98 -16.62 -28.60
CA GLY A 271 -9.38 -16.14 -29.91
C GLY A 271 -10.19 -14.84 -29.90
N PRO A 272 -10.23 -14.13 -31.05
CA PRO A 272 -10.95 -12.88 -31.15
C PRO A 272 -12.43 -13.08 -30.83
N LEU A 273 -12.96 -12.32 -29.86
CA LEU A 273 -14.39 -12.09 -29.74
C LEU A 273 -14.83 -11.34 -31.02
N ASN A 274 -15.38 -12.09 -31.97
CA ASN A 274 -16.11 -11.58 -33.11
C ASN A 274 -17.32 -10.77 -32.62
N THR A 275 -17.20 -9.45 -32.60
CA THR A 275 -18.37 -8.55 -32.77
C THR A 275 -18.37 -8.05 -34.21
N THR A 276 -18.74 -8.93 -35.13
CA THR A 276 -19.14 -8.58 -36.50
C THR A 276 -20.64 -8.28 -36.50
N GLY A 277 -20.97 -6.99 -36.41
CA GLY A 277 -22.27 -6.43 -36.77
C GLY A 277 -22.06 -5.30 -37.76
N ARG A 278 -21.93 -5.66 -39.04
CA ARG A 278 -21.82 -4.78 -40.22
C ARG A 278 -22.98 -3.77 -40.28
N SER A 279 -22.68 -2.51 -40.57
CA SER A 279 -23.18 -1.88 -41.81
C SER A 279 -22.32 -0.67 -42.17
N SER A 280 -21.56 -0.87 -43.23
CA SER A 280 -20.87 0.13 -44.04
C SER A 280 -21.86 0.99 -44.81
N THR A 281 -21.61 2.28 -44.98
CA THR A 281 -21.55 2.94 -46.30
C THR A 281 -21.07 4.40 -46.20
N LEU A 282 -20.01 4.66 -46.97
CA LEU A 282 -19.67 5.89 -47.69
C LEU A 282 -19.67 7.27 -46.99
N ALA A 283 -18.46 7.84 -46.88
CA ALA A 283 -17.97 8.97 -47.70
C ALA A 283 -16.83 9.65 -46.93
N SER A 284 -15.56 9.38 -47.23
CA SER A 284 -14.74 10.07 -48.24
C SER A 284 -14.86 11.59 -48.23
N ASN A 285 -13.70 12.25 -48.04
CA ASN A 285 -13.39 13.68 -48.20
C ASN A 285 -13.58 14.55 -46.95
N LEU A 286 -12.48 14.89 -46.27
CA LEU A 286 -11.77 16.14 -46.57
C LEU A 286 -10.53 16.31 -45.67
N SER A 287 -9.40 16.42 -46.35
CA SER A 287 -8.11 16.90 -45.89
C SER A 287 -8.05 18.44 -45.94
N ILE A 288 -7.20 19.04 -45.08
CA ILE A 288 -6.70 20.45 -45.12
C ILE A 288 -7.77 21.47 -44.64
N VAL A 289 -7.65 22.18 -43.51
CA VAL A 289 -6.59 23.06 -42.96
C VAL A 289 -6.54 22.90 -41.43
#